data_AF-J0KC91-F1
#
_entry.id   AF-J0KC91-F1
#
_cell.length_a   1.000
_cell.length_b   1.000
_cell.length_c   1.000
_cell.angle_alpha   90.00
_cell.angle_beta   90.00
_cell.angle_gamma   90.00
#
_symmetry.space_group_name_H-M   'P 1'
#
loop_
_entity.id
_entity.type
_entity.pdbx_description
1 polymer ?
#
loop_
_entity_poly.entity_id
_entity_poly.type
_entity_poly.pdbx_seq_one_letter_code
_entity_poly.pdbx_strand_id
1 'polypeptide(L)' 'RLPHIGDGRTQVCLHNDAVVQGLSEMPFTNDVERWAILTVGTGLGNASFTNRRDAPGQG' A
#
# COMPACT_ATOMS: atom_id res chain seq x y z
N ARG A 1 -19.32 9.35 -17.95
CA ARG A 1 -17.99 8.85 -18.40
C ARG A 1 -16.95 9.56 -17.56
N LEU A 2 -16.01 8.85 -16.93
CA LEU A 2 -14.95 9.51 -16.16
C LEU A 2 -14.06 10.33 -17.12
N PRO A 3 -13.63 11.54 -16.73
CA PRO A 3 -12.74 12.38 -17.55
C PRO A 3 -11.39 11.68 -17.77
N HIS A 4 -10.60 12.12 -18.74
CA HIS A 4 -9.20 11.69 -18.84
C HIS A 4 -8.33 12.52 -17.89
N ILE A 5 -7.24 11.95 -17.38
CA ILE A 5 -6.21 12.66 -16.61
C ILE A 5 -4.99 12.74 -17.52
N GLY A 6 -4.67 13.93 -18.02
CA GLY A 6 -3.72 14.10 -19.13
C GLY A 6 -4.14 13.28 -20.35
N ASP A 7 -3.19 12.54 -20.93
CA ASP A 7 -3.41 11.67 -22.10
C ASP A 7 -3.95 10.27 -21.72
N GLY A 8 -4.19 10.01 -20.42
CA GLY A 8 -4.54 8.69 -19.89
C GLY A 8 -6.02 8.53 -19.53
N ARG A 9 -6.53 7.29 -19.59
CA ARG A 9 -7.84 6.93 -19.04
C ARG A 9 -7.81 7.00 -17.52
N THR A 10 -8.80 7.66 -16.91
CA THR A 10 -8.95 7.64 -15.44
C THR A 10 -9.20 6.22 -14.95
N GLN A 11 -8.41 5.82 -13.95
CA GLN A 11 -8.61 4.60 -13.18
C GLN A 11 -9.12 4.96 -11.79
N VAL A 12 -10.10 4.20 -11.31
CA VAL A 12 -10.54 4.25 -9.91
C VAL A 12 -10.17 2.93 -9.26
N CYS A 13 -9.49 2.99 -8.12
CA CYS A 13 -9.19 1.84 -7.30
C CYS A 13 -9.87 2.01 -5.94
N LEU A 14 -10.36 0.91 -5.37
CA LEU A 14 -10.85 0.87 -4.00
C LEU A 14 -9.86 0.05 -3.17
N HIS A 15 -9.32 0.67 -2.13
CA HIS A 15 -8.47 0.01 -1.15
C HIS A 15 -9.20 -0.11 0.17
N ASN A 16 -8.89 -1.16 0.93
CA ASN A 16 -9.25 -1.20 2.34
C ASN A 16 -8.46 -0.11 3.10
N ASP A 17 -9.11 0.56 4.05
CA ASP A 17 -8.51 1.67 4.80
C ASP A 17 -7.21 1.25 5.52
N ALA A 18 -7.19 0.05 6.13
CA ALA A 18 -5.99 -0.46 6.76
C ALA A 18 -4.85 -0.59 5.74
N VAL A 19 -5.10 -1.06 4.52
CA VAL A 19 -4.06 -1.16 3.48
C VAL A 19 -3.44 0.22 3.19
N VAL A 20 -4.25 1.27 3.03
CA VAL A 20 -3.75 2.62 2.74
C VAL A 20 -2.98 3.18 3.93
N GLN A 21 -3.49 2.98 5.14
CA GLN A 21 -2.79 3.38 6.36
C GLN A 21 -1.45 2.66 6.48
N GLY A 22 -1.41 1.35 6.25
CA GLY A 22 -0.20 0.54 6.26
C GLY A 22 0.84 1.02 5.28
N LEU A 23 0.46 1.29 4.03
CA LEU A 23 1.38 1.75 3.00
C LEU A 23 2.10 3.06 3.39
N SER A 24 1.54 3.87 4.29
CA SER A 24 2.22 5.07 4.82
C SER A 24 3.42 4.72 5.71
N GLU A 25 3.43 3.53 6.32
CA GLU A 25 4.53 3.03 7.16
C GLU A 25 5.59 2.26 6.37
N MET A 26 5.31 1.90 5.10
CA MET A 26 6.23 1.15 4.25
C MET A 26 7.67 1.71 4.22
N PRO A 27 7.92 3.03 4.18
CA PRO A 27 9.29 3.57 4.19
C PRO A 27 10.10 3.17 5.43
N PHE A 28 9.44 2.86 6.54
CA PHE A 28 10.06 2.61 7.84
C PHE A 28 10.15 1.12 8.19
N THR A 29 9.53 0.23 7.40
CA THR A 29 9.44 -1.21 7.68
C THR A 29 10.24 -2.08 6.70
N ASN A 30 11.14 -1.47 5.92
CA ASN A 30 11.92 -2.16 4.87
C ASN A 30 13.02 -3.10 5.42
N ASP A 31 13.31 -3.06 6.72
CA ASP A 31 14.32 -3.87 7.40
C ASP A 31 13.85 -5.31 7.72
N VAL A 32 12.56 -5.59 7.56
CA VAL A 32 11.96 -6.91 7.77
C VAL A 32 11.38 -7.49 6.48
N GLU A 33 11.33 -8.83 6.35
CA GLU A 33 10.75 -9.48 5.16
C GLU A 33 9.22 -9.31 5.11
N ARG A 34 8.56 -9.43 6.26
CA ARG A 34 7.11 -9.35 6.39
C ARG A 34 6.75 -8.55 7.61
N TRP A 35 5.67 -7.79 7.48
CA TRP A 35 5.12 -6.97 8.54
C TRP A 35 3.61 -6.87 8.36
N ALA A 36 2.93 -6.46 9.42
CA ALA A 36 1.49 -6.33 9.42
C ALA A 36 1.09 -5.14 10.29
N ILE A 37 -0.11 -4.65 10.05
CA ILE A 37 -0.75 -3.62 10.85
C ILE A 37 -2.05 -4.16 11.42
N LEU A 38 -2.36 -3.69 12.62
CA LEU A 38 -3.64 -3.88 13.26
C LEU A 38 -4.07 -2.51 13.79
N THR A 39 -5.17 -1.98 13.28
CA THR A 39 -5.73 -0.71 13.71
C THR A 39 -6.95 -0.98 14.56
N VAL A 40 -7.03 -0.31 15.71
CA VAL A 40 -8.12 -0.45 16.67
C VAL A 40 -8.71 0.93 16.94
N GLY A 41 -10.00 1.09 16.65
CA GLY A 41 -10.77 2.31 16.86
C GLY A 41 -12.24 1.96 17.08
N THR A 42 -13.15 2.60 16.36
CA THR A 42 -14.59 2.21 16.35
C THR A 42 -14.82 0.85 15.70
N GLY A 43 -13.87 0.37 14.90
CA GLY A 43 -13.80 -0.97 14.34
C GLY A 43 -12.37 -1.52 14.40
N LEU A 44 -12.18 -2.68 13.80
CA LEU A 44 -10.88 -3.36 13.67
C LEU A 44 -10.48 -3.41 12.19
N GLY A 45 -9.27 -2.93 11.87
CA GLY A 45 -8.67 -3.06 10.55
C GLY A 45 -7.36 -3.86 10.61
N ASN A 46 -7.08 -4.66 9.59
CA ASN A 46 -5.79 -5.35 9.49
C ASN A 46 -5.32 -5.43 8.03
N ALA A 47 -4.00 -5.49 7.85
CA ALA A 47 -3.36 -5.83 6.58
C ALA A 47 -1.99 -6.46 6.86
N SER A 48 -1.55 -7.33 5.96
CA SER A 48 -0.21 -7.92 5.97
C SER A 48 0.52 -7.60 4.67
N PHE A 49 1.82 -7.36 4.80
CA PHE A 49 2.70 -6.93 3.73
C PHE A 49 3.92 -7.84 3.68
N THR A 50 4.43 -8.05 2.46
CA THR A 50 5.72 -8.69 2.22
C THR A 50 6.56 -7.73 1.41
N ASN A 51 7.71 -7.34 1.95
CA ASN A 51 8.60 -6.43 1.25
C ASN A 51 9.23 -7.14 0.07
N ARG A 52 9.22 -6.48 -1.08
CA ARG A 52 9.95 -6.95 -2.26
C ARG A 52 11.41 -6.65 -2.01
N ARG A 53 12.25 -7.67 -1.96
CA ARG A 53 13.70 -7.48 -2.04
C ARG A 53 13.98 -6.96 -3.44
N ASP A 54 14.68 -5.83 -3.54
CA ASP A 54 15.18 -5.37 -4.83
C ASP A 54 15.96 -6.52 -5.46
N ALA A 55 15.61 -6.91 -6.69
CA ALA A 55 16.48 -7.77 -7.47
C ALA A 55 17.81 -7.02 -7.61
N PRO A 56 18.97 -7.66 -7.39
CA PRO A 56 20.25 -6.97 -7.57
C PRO A 56 20.36 -6.46 -9.01
N GLY A 57 20.32 -5.13 -9.17
CA GLY A 57 20.67 -4.43 -10.40
C GLY A 57 19.49 -3.93 -11.24
N GLN A 58 18.94 -2.75 -10.90
CA GLN A 58 18.50 -1.76 -11.88
C GLN A 58 18.85 -0.37 -11.33
N GLY A 59 20.10 0.03 -11.56
CA GLY A 59 20.52 1.42 -11.59
C GLY A 59 20.42 1.97 -13.00
#